data_AF-A0A2N0S074-F1
#
_entry.id   AF-A0A2N0S074-F1
#
_cell.length_a   1.000
_cell.length_b   1.000
_cell.length_c   1.000
_cell.angle_alpha   90.00
_cell.angle_beta   90.00
_cell.angle_gamma   90.00
#
_symmetry.space_group_name_H-M   'P 1'
#
loop_
_entity.id
_entity.type
_entity.pdbx_description
1 polymer ?
#
loop_
_entity_poly.entity_id
_entity_poly.type
_entity_poly.pdbx_seq_one_letter_code
_entity_poly.pdbx_strand_id
1 'polypeptide(L)'
;MSTLRYELIYATKSRVIILTDTNIYYDIHKQFEFHKQTVLADTILTNDEKIETIRLLTKDYDRNKVMDNDGTKRICEDLLKTLENVESANQSWFEEAKSHLTISNKWANVVRCYGLTQDISNGNYMLVIERMDIDLRKYLQQNHNQLTWKERFSIAFQIILALSYIHDEKAIHRDLHSGNILYSQLNDDWCISDLGFCGPADKSSTSIYGNLPYIAPETIVGRGEYTFASDIYSIAILMWEISTGQPPFINYEHDYDLAMNIIN
;
A
#
# COMPACT_ATOMS: atom_id res chain seq x y z
N MET A 1 -28.42 -12.13 -22.66
CA MET A 1 -28.12 -11.22 -21.54
C MET A 1 -29.44 -10.89 -20.88
N SER A 2 -29.60 -11.22 -19.60
CA SER A 2 -30.77 -10.78 -18.83
C SER A 2 -30.65 -9.27 -18.59
N THR A 3 -31.68 -8.52 -18.96
CA THR A 3 -31.74 -7.09 -18.70
C THR A 3 -32.15 -6.89 -17.25
N LEU A 4 -31.20 -6.50 -16.39
CA LEU A 4 -31.47 -6.23 -14.97
C LEU A 4 -32.37 -5.00 -14.81
N ARG A 5 -33.46 -5.12 -14.04
CA ARG A 5 -34.34 -4.00 -13.70
C ARG A 5 -33.83 -3.32 -12.43
N TYR A 6 -32.89 -2.39 -12.57
CA TYR A 6 -32.26 -1.71 -11.44
C TYR A 6 -33.26 -0.98 -10.54
N GLU A 7 -34.30 -0.36 -11.09
CA GLU A 7 -35.36 0.28 -10.28
C GLU A 7 -36.03 -0.72 -9.34
N LEU A 8 -36.32 -1.92 -9.83
CA LEU A 8 -36.94 -2.99 -9.04
C LEU A 8 -35.97 -3.55 -7.98
N ILE A 9 -34.69 -3.67 -8.33
CA ILE A 9 -33.61 -4.07 -7.40
C ILE A 9 -33.53 -3.07 -6.23
N TYR A 10 -33.43 -1.76 -6.53
CA TYR A 10 -33.35 -0.73 -5.51
C TYR A 10 -34.64 -0.63 -4.67
N ALA A 11 -35.81 -0.73 -5.31
CA ALA A 11 -37.08 -0.75 -4.61
C ALA A 11 -37.18 -1.94 -3.65
N THR A 12 -36.73 -3.13 -4.09
CA THR A 12 -36.71 -4.33 -3.25
C THR A 12 -35.78 -4.14 -2.07
N LYS A 13 -34.55 -3.64 -2.29
CA LYS A 13 -33.57 -3.33 -1.23
C LYS A 13 -34.17 -2.40 -0.17
N SER A 14 -34.78 -1.28 -0.58
CA SER A 14 -35.44 -0.35 0.35
C SER A 14 -36.58 -1.01 1.11
N ARG A 15 -37.37 -1.86 0.44
CA ARG A 15 -38.48 -2.58 1.06
C ARG A 15 -38.02 -3.54 2.15
N VAL A 16 -36.97 -4.34 1.91
CA VAL A 16 -36.47 -5.26 2.96
C VAL A 16 -35.95 -4.53 4.18
N ILE A 17 -35.28 -3.39 3.99
CA ILE A 17 -34.80 -2.54 5.09
C ILE A 17 -36.00 -2.03 5.91
N ILE A 18 -37.05 -1.52 5.25
CA ILE A 18 -38.26 -1.01 5.93
C ILE A 18 -39.02 -2.12 6.67
N LEU A 19 -39.03 -3.34 6.14
CA LEU A 19 -39.71 -4.50 6.77
C LEU A 19 -38.99 -5.02 8.02
N THR A 20 -37.83 -4.48 8.36
CA THR A 20 -37.02 -4.98 9.46
C THR A 20 -37.58 -4.52 10.80
N ASP A 21 -38.07 -5.45 11.60
CA ASP A 21 -38.40 -5.20 13.00
C ASP A 21 -37.12 -5.27 13.85
N THR A 22 -36.65 -4.12 14.31
CA THR A 22 -35.42 -3.99 15.11
C THR A 22 -35.57 -4.56 16.52
N ASN A 23 -36.79 -4.89 16.99
CA ASN A 23 -36.97 -5.62 18.25
C ASN A 23 -36.69 -7.12 18.10
N ILE A 24 -36.87 -7.66 16.89
CA ILE A 24 -36.63 -9.08 16.58
C ILE A 24 -35.21 -9.26 16.06
N TYR A 25 -34.81 -8.44 15.10
CA TYR A 25 -33.50 -8.43 14.46
C TYR A 25 -32.65 -7.30 15.06
N TYR A 26 -32.29 -7.45 16.33
CA TYR A 26 -31.66 -6.39 17.12
C TYR A 26 -30.19 -6.11 16.78
N ASP A 27 -29.53 -7.01 16.04
CA ASP A 27 -28.14 -6.84 15.60
C ASP A 27 -28.01 -6.90 14.07
N ILE A 28 -26.93 -6.33 13.54
CA ILE A 28 -26.71 -6.20 12.10
C ILE A 28 -26.60 -7.55 11.37
N HIS A 29 -26.20 -8.63 12.05
CA HIS A 29 -26.11 -9.97 11.46
C HIS A 29 -27.49 -10.56 11.24
N LYS A 30 -28.34 -10.43 12.26
CA LYS A 30 -29.73 -10.88 12.19
C LYS A 30 -30.52 -10.11 11.16
N GLN A 31 -30.28 -8.80 11.06
CA GLN A 31 -30.90 -7.97 10.02
C GLN A 31 -30.46 -8.40 8.62
N PHE A 32 -29.16 -8.59 8.41
CA PHE A 32 -28.62 -9.02 7.12
C PHE A 32 -29.16 -10.38 6.68
N GLU A 33 -29.19 -11.37 7.56
CA GLU A 33 -29.75 -12.69 7.24
C GLU A 33 -31.25 -12.61 6.93
N PHE A 34 -32.00 -11.80 7.68
CA PHE A 34 -33.41 -11.54 7.38
C PHE A 34 -33.59 -10.90 5.99
N HIS A 35 -32.79 -9.89 5.65
CA HIS A 35 -32.85 -9.24 4.33
C HIS A 35 -32.56 -10.25 3.22
N LYS A 36 -31.50 -11.06 3.37
CA LYS A 36 -31.09 -12.06 2.40
C LYS A 36 -32.18 -13.12 2.18
N GLN A 37 -32.74 -13.66 3.24
CA GLN A 37 -33.85 -14.64 3.15
C GLN A 37 -35.08 -14.02 2.47
N THR A 38 -35.43 -12.78 2.82
CA THR A 38 -36.57 -12.09 2.22
C THR A 38 -36.37 -11.84 0.71
N VAL A 39 -35.17 -11.46 0.27
CA VAL A 39 -34.84 -11.31 -1.16
C VAL A 39 -34.88 -12.66 -1.88
N LEU A 40 -34.36 -13.71 -1.27
CA LEU A 40 -34.38 -15.06 -1.85
C LEU A 40 -35.81 -15.59 -2.02
N ALA A 41 -36.71 -15.26 -1.09
CA ALA A 41 -38.13 -15.62 -1.13
C ALA A 41 -38.96 -14.76 -2.11
N ASP A 42 -38.44 -13.64 -2.61
CA ASP A 42 -39.17 -12.76 -3.53
C ASP A 42 -39.43 -13.45 -4.88
N THR A 43 -40.70 -13.61 -5.25
CA THR A 43 -41.11 -14.26 -6.51
C THR A 43 -41.12 -13.30 -7.71
N ILE A 44 -41.00 -11.99 -7.49
CA ILE A 44 -41.02 -10.93 -8.52
C ILE A 44 -39.64 -10.78 -9.18
N LEU A 45 -38.58 -11.01 -8.41
CA LEU A 45 -37.20 -10.95 -8.88
C LEU A 45 -36.79 -12.21 -9.65
N THR A 46 -36.06 -12.01 -10.74
CA THR A 46 -35.30 -13.08 -11.39
C THR A 46 -34.08 -13.49 -10.56
N ASN A 47 -33.47 -14.64 -10.85
CA ASN A 47 -32.28 -15.09 -10.12
C ASN A 47 -31.11 -14.10 -10.22
N ASP A 48 -30.89 -13.50 -11.39
CA ASP A 48 -29.82 -12.52 -11.58
C ASP A 48 -30.08 -11.24 -10.76
N GLU A 49 -31.34 -10.80 -10.67
CA GLU A 49 -31.72 -9.65 -9.86
C GLU A 49 -31.62 -9.93 -8.35
N LYS A 50 -31.92 -11.17 -7.91
CA LYS A 50 -31.68 -11.60 -6.52
C LYS A 50 -30.20 -11.54 -6.17
N ILE A 51 -29.35 -12.08 -7.06
CA ILE A 51 -27.89 -12.04 -6.88
C ILE A 51 -27.41 -10.59 -6.73
N GLU A 52 -27.83 -9.70 -7.64
CA GLU A 52 -27.41 -8.30 -7.59
C GLU A 52 -27.96 -7.57 -6.36
N THR A 53 -29.20 -7.84 -5.96
CA THR A 53 -29.80 -7.26 -4.73
C THR A 53 -29.03 -7.71 -3.49
N ILE A 54 -28.72 -9.01 -3.37
CA ILE A 54 -27.92 -9.55 -2.27
C ILE A 54 -26.52 -8.95 -2.29
N ARG A 55 -25.89 -8.79 -3.46
CA ARG A 55 -24.58 -8.13 -3.58
C ARG A 55 -24.61 -6.70 -3.02
N LEU A 56 -25.66 -5.93 -3.29
CA LEU A 56 -25.84 -4.59 -2.74
C LEU A 56 -26.07 -4.60 -1.22
N LEU A 57 -26.82 -5.56 -0.70
CA LEU A 57 -27.02 -5.73 0.75
C LEU A 57 -25.73 -6.16 1.45
N THR A 58 -24.94 -7.04 0.86
CA THR A 58 -23.65 -7.49 1.40
C THR A 58 -22.69 -6.31 1.51
N LYS A 59 -22.65 -5.41 0.52
CA LYS A 59 -21.82 -4.19 0.60
C LYS A 59 -22.20 -3.30 1.79
N ASP A 60 -23.50 -3.11 2.04
CA ASP A 60 -23.97 -2.32 3.18
C ASP A 60 -23.63 -3.03 4.51
N TYR A 61 -23.81 -4.34 4.56
CA TYR A 61 -23.49 -5.16 5.73
C TYR A 61 -21.99 -5.14 6.06
N ASP A 62 -21.11 -5.33 5.08
CA ASP A 62 -19.66 -5.24 5.27
C ASP A 62 -19.25 -3.84 5.75
N ARG A 63 -19.85 -2.78 5.19
CA ARG A 63 -19.64 -1.41 5.65
C ARG A 63 -20.06 -1.23 7.12
N ASN A 64 -21.23 -1.73 7.50
CA ASN A 64 -21.73 -1.61 8.87
C ASN A 64 -20.88 -2.40 9.86
N LYS A 65 -20.40 -3.60 9.49
CA LYS A 65 -19.45 -4.35 10.32
C LYS A 65 -18.17 -3.56 10.62
N VAL A 66 -17.63 -2.85 9.63
CA VAL A 66 -16.47 -1.98 9.83
C VAL A 66 -16.79 -0.84 10.81
N MET A 67 -17.96 -0.21 10.65
CA MET A 67 -18.40 0.89 11.54
C MET A 67 -18.65 0.42 12.97
N ASP A 68 -19.24 -0.75 13.15
CA ASP A 68 -19.57 -1.33 14.46
C ASP A 68 -18.38 -2.08 15.08
N ASN A 69 -17.22 -2.08 14.42
CA ASN A 69 -16.01 -2.82 14.82
C ASN A 69 -16.30 -4.31 15.08
N ASP A 70 -17.16 -4.89 14.25
CA ASP A 70 -17.65 -6.24 14.38
C ASP A 70 -16.93 -7.21 13.41
N GLY A 71 -16.49 -8.35 13.96
CA GLY A 71 -15.72 -9.37 13.25
C GLY A 71 -14.48 -9.84 14.01
N THR A 72 -13.74 -10.77 13.42
CA THR A 72 -12.53 -11.32 14.04
C THR A 72 -11.43 -10.25 14.07
N LYS A 73 -11.17 -9.70 15.26
CA LYS A 73 -10.00 -8.87 15.51
C LYS A 73 -8.75 -9.73 15.38
N ARG A 74 -7.92 -9.45 14.38
CA ARG A 74 -6.54 -9.94 14.34
C ARG A 74 -5.68 -8.85 14.95
N ILE A 75 -5.17 -9.09 16.15
CA ILE A 75 -4.14 -8.25 16.73
C ILE A 75 -2.86 -8.56 15.95
N CYS A 76 -2.48 -7.65 15.06
CA CYS A 76 -1.23 -7.71 14.31
C CYS A 76 -0.21 -6.86 15.06
N GLU A 77 0.48 -7.43 16.04
CA GLU A 77 1.54 -6.71 16.78
C GLU A 77 2.75 -6.40 15.87
N ASP A 78 3.01 -7.22 14.84
CA ASP A 78 4.26 -7.15 14.06
C ASP A 78 4.06 -6.93 12.54
N LEU A 79 2.86 -6.57 12.06
CA LEU A 79 2.53 -6.42 10.62
C LEU A 79 2.12 -4.99 10.24
N LEU A 80 2.54 -4.00 11.04
CA LEU A 80 2.10 -2.62 10.89
C LEU A 80 3.30 -1.70 10.63
N LYS A 81 3.19 -0.90 9.59
CA LYS A 81 4.04 0.27 9.39
C LYS A 81 3.23 1.53 9.66
N THR A 82 3.61 2.27 10.69
CA THR A 82 3.00 3.57 11.01
C THR A 82 3.31 4.56 9.89
N LEU A 83 2.29 5.24 9.39
CA LEU A 83 2.44 6.36 8.46
C LEU A 83 2.26 7.64 9.28
N GLU A 84 3.38 8.20 9.72
CA GLU A 84 3.38 9.40 10.56
C GLU A 84 2.86 10.64 9.80
N ASN A 85 2.27 11.59 10.53
CA ASN A 85 1.85 12.90 10.02
C ASN A 85 0.78 12.86 8.92
N VAL A 86 -0.11 11.87 8.96
CA VAL A 86 -1.30 11.81 8.09
C VAL A 86 -2.49 12.45 8.83
N GLU A 87 -2.36 13.71 9.23
CA GLU A 87 -3.47 14.44 9.86
C GLU A 87 -4.57 14.80 8.84
N SER A 88 -4.19 14.93 7.56
CA SER A 88 -5.07 15.35 6.46
C SER A 88 -4.82 14.52 5.19
N ALA A 89 -5.07 13.21 5.25
CA ALA A 89 -5.05 12.34 4.05
C ALA A 89 -5.93 12.94 2.94
N ASN A 90 -5.30 13.28 1.81
CA ASN A 90 -6.00 13.76 0.63
C ASN A 90 -6.27 12.60 -0.35
N GLN A 91 -7.01 12.89 -1.42
CA GLN A 91 -7.33 11.87 -2.43
C GLN A 91 -6.08 11.23 -3.04
N SER A 92 -5.04 12.02 -3.35
CA SER A 92 -3.80 11.47 -3.94
C SER A 92 -3.11 10.47 -3.02
N TRP A 93 -3.11 10.70 -1.72
CA TRP A 93 -2.53 9.77 -0.75
C TRP A 93 -3.28 8.43 -0.71
N PHE A 94 -4.62 8.45 -0.77
CA PHE A 94 -5.40 7.21 -0.87
C PHE A 94 -5.21 6.49 -2.21
N GLU A 95 -4.99 7.22 -3.31
CA GLU A 95 -4.64 6.61 -4.60
C GLU A 95 -3.24 5.97 -4.55
N GLU A 96 -2.26 6.57 -3.84
CA GLU A 96 -0.95 5.96 -3.59
C GLU A 96 -1.10 4.65 -2.79
N ALA A 97 -1.90 4.66 -1.73
CA ALA A 97 -2.20 3.45 -0.94
C ALA A 97 -2.86 2.34 -1.78
N LYS A 98 -3.83 2.72 -2.61
CA LYS A 98 -4.54 1.79 -3.50
C LYS A 98 -3.61 1.25 -4.60
N SER A 99 -2.73 2.09 -5.13
CA SER A 99 -1.70 1.69 -6.09
C SER A 99 -0.78 0.65 -5.46
N HIS A 100 -0.23 0.94 -4.28
CA HIS A 100 0.60 -0.01 -3.52
C HIS A 100 -0.13 -1.34 -3.30
N LEU A 101 -1.37 -1.28 -2.79
CA LEU A 101 -2.20 -2.47 -2.60
C LEU A 101 -2.37 -3.26 -3.90
N THR A 102 -2.60 -2.60 -5.03
CA THR A 102 -2.80 -3.26 -6.32
C THR A 102 -1.52 -3.91 -6.83
N ILE A 103 -0.41 -3.18 -6.81
CA ILE A 103 0.90 -3.63 -7.32
C ILE A 103 1.43 -4.80 -6.49
N SER A 104 1.42 -4.68 -5.16
CA SER A 104 1.85 -5.75 -4.24
C SER A 104 0.91 -6.97 -4.26
N ASN A 105 -0.35 -6.79 -4.69
CA ASN A 105 -1.24 -7.92 -4.92
C ASN A 105 -0.87 -8.73 -6.16
N LYS A 106 -0.24 -8.09 -7.15
CA LYS A 106 0.09 -8.64 -8.47
C LYS A 106 1.51 -9.21 -8.54
N TRP A 107 2.46 -8.56 -7.88
CA TRP A 107 3.88 -8.88 -7.97
C TRP A 107 4.46 -9.25 -6.61
N ALA A 108 5.00 -10.47 -6.50
CA ALA A 108 5.58 -10.99 -5.25
C ALA A 108 6.86 -10.24 -4.82
N ASN A 109 7.52 -9.56 -5.76
CA ASN A 109 8.75 -8.79 -5.50
C ASN A 109 8.50 -7.41 -4.87
N VAL A 110 7.24 -7.06 -4.63
CA VAL A 110 6.84 -5.89 -3.84
C VAL A 110 6.23 -6.40 -2.55
N VAL A 111 6.66 -5.85 -1.42
CA VAL A 111 6.20 -6.28 -0.10
C VAL A 111 4.68 -6.24 -0.05
N ARG A 112 4.08 -7.35 0.36
CA ARG A 112 2.62 -7.52 0.32
C ARG A 112 1.95 -6.49 1.21
N CYS A 113 1.08 -5.67 0.63
CA CYS A 113 0.18 -4.81 1.38
C CYS A 113 -1.19 -5.47 1.52
N TYR A 114 -1.72 -5.47 2.73
CA TYR A 114 -3.06 -5.97 3.06
C TYR A 114 -4.10 -4.86 3.13
N GLY A 115 -3.67 -3.61 3.31
CA GLY A 115 -4.53 -2.43 3.30
C GLY A 115 -4.09 -1.37 4.30
N LEU A 116 -5.01 -0.47 4.61
CA LEU A 116 -4.84 0.60 5.58
C LEU A 116 -5.62 0.30 6.86
N THR A 117 -5.09 0.74 7.98
CA THR A 117 -5.81 0.83 9.25
C THR A 117 -5.53 2.18 9.90
N GLN A 118 -6.14 2.44 11.04
CA GLN A 118 -5.95 3.66 11.81
C GLN A 118 -5.68 3.30 13.26
N ASP A 119 -4.64 3.90 13.84
CA ASP A 119 -4.37 3.79 15.26
C ASP A 119 -5.47 4.56 16.02
N ILE A 120 -6.23 3.82 16.84
CA ILE A 120 -7.38 4.36 17.58
C ILE A 120 -6.93 5.41 18.61
N SER A 121 -5.68 5.36 19.08
CA SER A 121 -5.18 6.23 20.13
C SER A 121 -4.87 7.66 19.67
N ASN A 122 -4.39 7.82 18.43
CA ASN A 122 -3.93 9.10 17.88
C ASN A 122 -4.57 9.45 16.52
N GLY A 123 -5.30 8.52 15.90
CA GLY A 123 -5.92 8.72 14.59
C GLY A 123 -4.96 8.63 13.41
N ASN A 124 -3.70 8.23 13.61
CA ASN A 124 -2.74 8.09 12.52
C ASN A 124 -3.08 6.89 11.65
N TYR A 125 -2.95 7.06 10.34
CA TYR A 125 -3.06 5.95 9.42
C TYR A 125 -1.85 5.03 9.51
N MET A 126 -2.06 3.75 9.27
CA MET A 126 -1.01 2.74 9.23
C MET A 126 -1.21 1.85 8.02
N LEU A 127 -0.11 1.42 7.41
CA LEU A 127 -0.11 0.40 6.38
C LEU A 127 0.00 -0.97 7.04
N VAL A 128 -0.88 -1.89 6.66
CA VAL A 128 -0.78 -3.29 7.07
C VAL A 128 0.00 -4.01 5.99
N ILE A 129 1.21 -4.45 6.30
CA ILE A 129 2.12 -5.10 5.34
C ILE A 129 2.62 -6.44 5.87
N GLU A 130 3.10 -7.29 4.96
CA GLU A 130 3.82 -8.50 5.33
C GLU A 130 5.08 -8.19 6.13
N ARG A 131 5.31 -9.00 7.15
CA ARG A 131 6.46 -8.87 8.04
C ARG A 131 7.68 -9.36 7.30
N MET A 132 8.69 -8.50 7.26
CA MET A 132 10.00 -8.79 6.69
C MET A 132 11.03 -8.84 7.82
N ASP A 133 12.14 -9.56 7.61
CA ASP A 133 13.10 -9.86 8.67
C ASP A 133 14.10 -8.71 8.88
N ILE A 134 14.56 -8.07 7.80
CA ILE A 134 15.57 -7.02 7.86
C ILE A 134 15.55 -6.12 6.63
N ASP A 135 15.90 -4.84 6.80
CA ASP A 135 16.15 -3.93 5.69
C ASP A 135 17.59 -4.05 5.15
N LEU A 136 17.78 -3.72 3.86
CA LEU A 136 19.06 -3.87 3.18
C LEU A 136 20.18 -3.08 3.86
N ARG A 137 19.88 -1.89 4.40
CA ARG A 137 20.89 -1.07 5.10
C ARG A 137 21.47 -1.82 6.29
N LYS A 138 20.61 -2.35 7.17
CA LYS A 138 21.04 -3.14 8.33
C LYS A 138 21.74 -4.42 7.91
N TYR A 139 21.21 -5.10 6.90
CA TYR A 139 21.80 -6.35 6.40
C TYR A 139 23.23 -6.14 5.87
N LEU A 140 23.46 -5.08 5.09
CA LEU A 140 24.79 -4.73 4.60
C LEU A 140 25.74 -4.40 5.75
N GLN A 141 25.30 -3.62 6.75
CA GLN A 141 26.12 -3.29 7.92
C GLN A 141 26.53 -4.54 8.71
N GLN A 142 25.64 -5.53 8.83
CA GLN A 142 25.91 -6.77 9.58
C GLN A 142 26.78 -7.76 8.80
N ASN A 143 26.64 -7.82 7.47
CA ASN A 143 27.19 -8.91 6.66
C ASN A 143 28.24 -8.46 5.64
N HIS A 144 28.62 -7.17 5.58
CA HIS A 144 29.47 -6.62 4.52
C HIS A 144 30.72 -7.46 4.21
N ASN A 145 31.48 -7.85 5.24
CA ASN A 145 32.72 -8.59 5.08
C ASN A 145 32.52 -10.07 4.68
N GLN A 146 31.28 -10.56 4.70
CA GLN A 146 30.92 -11.96 4.41
C GLN A 146 30.26 -12.10 3.04
N LEU A 147 29.69 -11.02 2.49
CA LEU A 147 28.97 -11.05 1.21
C LEU A 147 29.92 -11.22 0.02
N THR A 148 29.74 -12.34 -0.69
CA THR A 148 30.36 -12.61 -1.97
C THR A 148 29.81 -11.69 -3.06
N TRP A 149 30.57 -11.51 -4.14
CA TRP A 149 30.08 -10.80 -5.32
C TRP A 149 28.82 -11.41 -5.91
N LYS A 150 28.71 -12.75 -5.90
CA LYS A 150 27.52 -13.44 -6.41
C LYS A 150 26.26 -13.05 -5.63
N GLU A 151 26.34 -12.96 -4.30
CA GLU A 151 25.23 -12.53 -3.46
C GLU A 151 24.89 -11.06 -3.72
N ARG A 152 25.89 -10.19 -3.81
CA ARG A 152 25.70 -8.76 -4.14
C ARG A 152 24.99 -8.57 -5.49
N PHE A 153 25.40 -9.31 -6.52
CA PHE A 153 24.73 -9.31 -7.81
C PHE A 153 23.29 -9.84 -7.72
N SER A 154 23.05 -10.88 -6.93
CA SER A 154 21.71 -11.41 -6.70
C SER A 154 20.78 -10.37 -6.07
N ILE A 155 21.24 -9.67 -5.04
CA ILE A 155 20.49 -8.59 -4.38
C ILE A 155 20.14 -7.51 -5.40
N ALA A 156 21.14 -6.98 -6.12
CA ALA A 156 20.92 -5.94 -7.12
C ALA A 156 19.95 -6.38 -8.22
N PHE A 157 20.07 -7.62 -8.71
CA PHE A 157 19.18 -8.18 -9.72
C PHE A 157 17.72 -8.23 -9.24
N GLN A 158 17.47 -8.69 -8.02
CA GLN A 158 16.12 -8.77 -7.47
C GLN A 158 15.48 -7.38 -7.31
N ILE A 159 16.24 -6.38 -6.85
CA ILE A 159 15.76 -5.00 -6.74
C ILE A 159 15.41 -4.43 -8.12
N ILE A 160 16.27 -4.62 -9.12
CA ILE A 160 16.03 -4.16 -10.50
C ILE A 160 14.79 -4.81 -11.08
N LEU A 161 14.62 -6.12 -10.87
CA LEU A 161 13.44 -6.86 -11.32
C LEU A 161 12.16 -6.32 -10.66
N ALA A 162 12.17 -6.14 -9.35
CA ALA A 162 11.05 -5.55 -8.60
C ALA A 162 10.68 -4.17 -9.15
N LEU A 163 11.67 -3.29 -9.38
CA LEU A 163 11.44 -1.97 -9.94
C LEU A 163 10.87 -2.01 -11.35
N SER A 164 11.32 -2.96 -12.19
CA SER A 164 10.78 -3.12 -13.54
C SER A 164 9.27 -3.42 -13.53
N TYR A 165 8.80 -4.25 -12.59
CA TYR A 165 7.37 -4.51 -12.42
C TYR A 165 6.60 -3.28 -11.97
N ILE A 166 7.15 -2.47 -11.07
CA ILE A 166 6.53 -1.21 -10.63
C ILE A 166 6.39 -0.24 -11.83
N HIS A 167 7.43 -0.14 -12.66
CA HIS A 167 7.43 0.71 -13.86
C HIS A 167 6.46 0.19 -14.95
N ASP A 168 6.29 -1.12 -15.07
CA ASP A 168 5.30 -1.73 -15.97
C ASP A 168 3.86 -1.36 -15.58
N GLU A 169 3.58 -1.22 -14.27
CA GLU A 169 2.31 -0.69 -13.75
C GLU A 169 2.19 0.84 -13.87
N LYS A 170 3.15 1.51 -14.53
CA LYS A 170 3.20 2.97 -14.73
C LYS A 170 3.34 3.77 -13.43
N ALA A 171 3.90 3.15 -12.39
CA ALA A 171 4.19 3.80 -11.12
C ALA A 171 5.67 4.18 -11.02
N ILE A 172 5.95 5.30 -10.36
CA ILE A 172 7.29 5.76 -10.00
C ILE A 172 7.41 5.61 -8.49
N HIS A 173 8.50 5.03 -7.99
CA HIS A 173 8.67 4.79 -6.56
C HIS A 173 8.94 6.09 -5.78
N ARG A 174 9.83 6.95 -6.30
CA ARG A 174 10.19 8.28 -5.75
C ARG A 174 11.01 8.30 -4.46
N ASP A 175 11.18 7.17 -3.79
CA ASP A 175 11.90 7.08 -2.51
C ASP A 175 12.58 5.71 -2.36
N LEU A 176 13.23 5.28 -3.43
CA LEU A 176 13.93 4.01 -3.45
C LEU A 176 15.27 4.16 -2.74
N HIS A 177 15.43 3.50 -1.59
CA HIS A 177 16.68 3.48 -0.83
C HIS A 177 16.80 2.18 -0.04
N SER A 178 17.98 1.89 0.54
CA SER A 178 18.25 0.61 1.23
C SER A 178 17.40 0.34 2.48
N GLY A 179 16.61 1.32 2.93
CA GLY A 179 15.65 1.15 4.02
C GLY A 179 14.28 0.66 3.54
N ASN A 180 13.97 0.84 2.25
CA ASN A 180 12.74 0.38 1.59
C ASN A 180 12.99 -0.90 0.77
N ILE A 181 14.14 -1.55 0.96
CA ILE A 181 14.45 -2.87 0.41
C ILE A 181 14.48 -3.84 1.57
N LEU A 182 13.53 -4.77 1.60
CA LEU A 182 13.30 -5.67 2.74
C LEU A 182 13.55 -7.12 2.34
N TYR A 183 14.17 -7.89 3.24
CA TYR A 183 14.47 -9.31 3.04
C TYR A 183 13.50 -10.20 3.80
N SER A 184 13.05 -11.27 3.16
CA SER A 184 12.31 -12.37 3.79
C SER A 184 13.21 -13.59 3.90
N GLN A 185 13.53 -14.01 5.12
CA GLN A 185 14.27 -15.24 5.38
C GLN A 185 13.44 -16.47 5.00
N LEU A 186 12.11 -16.37 5.10
CA LEU A 186 11.21 -17.47 4.77
C LEU A 186 11.23 -17.79 3.26
N ASN A 187 11.23 -16.75 2.42
CA ASN A 187 11.18 -16.89 0.97
C ASN A 187 12.57 -16.81 0.31
N ASP A 188 13.58 -16.37 1.06
CA ASP A 188 14.94 -16.08 0.61
C ASP A 188 14.98 -15.06 -0.55
N ASP A 189 14.23 -13.98 -0.40
CA ASP A 189 14.09 -12.94 -1.42
C ASP A 189 14.13 -11.51 -0.86
N TRP A 190 14.46 -10.58 -1.75
CA TRP A 190 14.49 -9.15 -1.52
C TRP A 190 13.34 -8.48 -2.25
N CYS A 191 12.55 -7.70 -1.52
CA CYS A 191 11.37 -7.04 -2.02
C CYS A 191 11.45 -5.53 -1.79
N ILE A 192 10.84 -4.77 -2.71
CA ILE A 192 10.65 -3.32 -2.56
C ILE A 192 9.42 -3.05 -1.68
N SER A 193 9.54 -2.15 -0.70
CA SER A 193 8.42 -1.64 0.11
C SER A 193 8.12 -0.17 -0.23
N ASP A 194 7.07 0.38 0.39
CA ASP A 194 6.85 1.83 0.48
C ASP A 194 6.66 2.59 -0.83
N LEU A 195 5.85 2.01 -1.72
CA LEU A 195 5.43 2.68 -2.95
C LEU A 195 4.62 3.96 -2.66
N GLY A 196 5.16 5.10 -3.09
CA GLY A 196 4.44 6.37 -3.17
C GLY A 196 4.30 7.15 -1.86
N PHE A 197 4.53 6.53 -0.70
CA PHE A 197 4.35 7.17 0.61
C PHE A 197 5.51 8.09 1.05
N CYS A 198 6.22 8.69 0.10
CA CYS A 198 7.25 9.68 0.41
C CYS A 198 6.63 11.03 0.76
N GLY A 199 7.10 11.66 1.84
CA GLY A 199 6.62 12.96 2.30
C GLY A 199 5.27 12.94 3.00
N PRO A 200 4.76 14.11 3.43
CA PRO A 200 3.49 14.23 4.13
C PRO A 200 2.30 13.99 3.20
N ALA A 201 1.14 13.67 3.77
CA ALA A 201 -0.04 13.34 2.99
C ALA A 201 -0.61 14.54 2.18
N ASP A 202 -0.38 15.76 2.65
CA ASP A 202 -0.77 17.02 2.02
C ASP A 202 0.32 17.61 1.12
N LYS A 203 1.28 16.77 0.68
CA LYS A 203 2.43 17.20 -0.12
C LYS A 203 2.05 18.05 -1.35
N SER A 204 2.71 19.20 -1.47
CA SER A 204 2.72 20.00 -2.71
C SER A 204 3.39 19.24 -3.85
N SER A 205 2.88 19.39 -5.07
CA SER A 205 3.45 18.79 -6.28
C SER A 205 4.84 19.30 -6.66
N THR A 206 5.31 20.38 -6.04
CA THR A 206 6.62 21.02 -6.32
C THR A 206 7.66 20.80 -5.22
N SER A 207 7.33 19.99 -4.22
CA SER A 207 8.22 19.71 -3.11
C SER A 207 9.00 18.43 -3.35
N ILE A 208 10.27 18.43 -2.94
CA ILE A 208 11.19 17.31 -3.08
C ILE A 208 11.04 16.43 -1.84
N TYR A 209 10.82 15.12 -2.05
CA TYR A 209 10.60 14.17 -0.97
C TYR A 209 11.41 12.89 -1.16
N GLY A 210 11.86 12.31 -0.05
CA GLY A 210 12.60 11.05 -0.06
C GLY A 210 14.01 11.22 0.46
N ASN A 211 14.78 10.14 0.38
CA ASN A 211 16.09 10.05 0.97
C ASN A 211 17.16 10.74 0.09
N LEU A 212 17.59 11.95 0.51
CA LEU A 212 18.40 12.88 -0.30
C LEU A 212 19.58 12.24 -1.08
N PRO A 213 20.45 11.40 -0.49
CA PRO A 213 21.48 10.66 -1.23
C PRO A 213 21.04 9.89 -2.48
N TYR A 214 19.78 9.46 -2.53
CA TYR A 214 19.21 8.63 -3.59
C TYR A 214 18.36 9.45 -4.57
N ILE A 215 18.18 10.75 -4.34
CA ILE A 215 17.39 11.63 -5.20
C ILE A 215 18.25 12.06 -6.40
N ALA A 216 17.68 11.90 -7.59
CA ALA A 216 18.34 12.25 -8.84
C ALA A 216 18.53 13.77 -8.97
N PRO A 217 19.66 14.24 -9.53
CA PRO A 217 19.94 15.67 -9.65
C PRO A 217 18.87 16.42 -10.46
N GLU A 218 18.33 15.80 -11.51
CA GLU A 218 17.26 16.39 -12.33
C GLU A 218 15.96 16.59 -11.54
N THR A 219 15.69 15.75 -10.53
CA THR A 219 14.53 15.91 -9.66
C THR A 219 14.71 17.09 -8.71
N ILE A 220 15.95 17.31 -8.23
CA ILE A 220 16.29 18.46 -7.38
C ILE A 220 16.16 19.76 -8.19
N VAL A 221 16.77 19.81 -9.38
CA VAL A 221 16.71 20.97 -10.28
C VAL A 221 15.29 21.22 -10.80
N GLY A 222 14.57 20.15 -11.14
CA GLY A 222 13.20 20.15 -11.64
C GLY A 222 12.14 20.42 -10.58
N ARG A 223 12.51 20.79 -9.36
CA ARG A 223 11.59 21.13 -8.26
C ARG A 223 10.60 20.00 -7.94
N GLY A 224 11.11 18.78 -7.78
CA GLY A 224 10.29 17.63 -7.37
C GLY A 224 9.58 16.92 -8.52
N GLU A 225 9.99 17.14 -9.77
CA GLU A 225 9.54 16.35 -10.92
C GLU A 225 10.23 14.98 -10.92
N TYR A 226 9.55 13.97 -10.38
CA TYR A 226 10.00 12.57 -10.41
C TYR A 226 9.64 11.91 -11.74
N THR A 227 10.53 11.07 -12.24
CA THR A 227 10.36 10.32 -13.49
C THR A 227 10.76 8.85 -13.29
N PHE A 228 10.51 7.99 -14.28
CA PHE A 228 11.07 6.64 -14.24
C PHE A 228 12.60 6.66 -14.19
N ALA A 229 13.24 7.64 -14.84
CA ALA A 229 14.69 7.78 -14.84
C ALA A 229 15.24 8.16 -13.45
N SER A 230 14.49 8.91 -12.64
CA SER A 230 14.92 9.24 -11.28
C SER A 230 15.00 8.00 -10.39
N ASP A 231 14.11 7.01 -10.57
CA ASP A 231 14.24 5.73 -9.85
C ASP A 231 15.49 4.94 -10.32
N ILE A 232 15.88 5.06 -11.59
CA ILE A 232 17.10 4.42 -12.12
C ILE A 232 18.36 5.04 -11.50
N TYR A 233 18.36 6.35 -11.24
CA TYR A 233 19.43 6.97 -10.46
C TYR A 233 19.51 6.37 -9.04
N SER A 234 18.37 6.20 -8.36
CA SER A 234 18.34 5.58 -7.04
C SER A 234 18.87 4.14 -7.06
N ILE A 235 18.62 3.37 -8.13
CA ILE A 235 19.24 2.05 -8.34
C ILE A 235 20.76 2.14 -8.42
N ALA A 236 21.31 3.13 -9.12
CA ALA A 236 22.76 3.31 -9.20
C ALA A 236 23.39 3.56 -7.82
N ILE A 237 22.73 4.38 -6.99
CA ILE A 237 23.16 4.63 -5.60
C ILE A 237 23.05 3.36 -4.74
N LEU A 238 21.96 2.59 -4.90
CA LEU A 238 21.80 1.28 -4.24
C LEU A 238 22.90 0.29 -4.65
N MET A 239 23.24 0.20 -5.94
CA MET A 239 24.32 -0.65 -6.41
C MET A 239 25.68 -0.24 -5.84
N TRP A 240 25.91 1.07 -5.69
CA TRP A 240 27.09 1.58 -5.00
C TRP A 240 27.12 1.16 -3.53
N GLU A 241 26.01 1.34 -2.80
CA GLU A 241 25.89 0.94 -1.39
C GLU A 241 26.01 -0.59 -1.21
N ILE A 242 25.43 -1.39 -2.10
CA ILE A 242 25.58 -2.85 -2.11
C ILE A 242 27.04 -3.24 -2.36
N SER A 243 27.79 -2.49 -3.17
CA SER A 243 29.20 -2.74 -3.45
C SER A 243 30.10 -2.37 -2.27
N THR A 244 29.90 -1.19 -1.68
CA THR A 244 30.74 -0.66 -0.61
C THR A 244 30.32 -1.15 0.78
N GLY A 245 29.07 -1.61 0.93
CA GLY A 245 28.42 -1.85 2.23
C GLY A 245 28.31 -0.62 3.12
N GLN A 246 28.54 0.58 2.57
CA GLN A 246 28.51 1.83 3.31
C GLN A 246 27.31 2.68 2.87
N PRO A 247 26.65 3.38 3.80
CA PRO A 247 25.69 4.41 3.46
C PRO A 247 26.27 5.42 2.45
N PRO A 248 25.51 5.81 1.41
CA PRO A 248 25.96 6.84 0.48
C PRO A 248 26.14 8.17 1.21
N PHE A 249 27.21 8.89 0.84
CA PHE A 249 27.56 10.19 1.42
C PHE A 249 27.68 10.21 2.95
N ILE A 250 28.10 9.11 3.59
CA ILE A 250 28.23 8.98 5.06
C ILE A 250 29.00 10.11 5.77
N ASN A 251 29.92 10.78 5.06
CA ASN A 251 30.74 11.87 5.62
C ASN A 251 30.15 13.27 5.38
N TYR A 252 28.92 13.37 4.86
CA TYR A 252 28.23 14.62 4.58
C TYR A 252 26.97 14.74 5.43
N GLU A 253 26.62 15.96 5.83
CA GLU A 253 25.29 16.24 6.35
C GLU A 253 24.28 16.16 5.21
N HIS A 254 23.10 15.58 5.46
CA HIS A 254 22.07 15.41 4.44
C HIS A 254 21.22 16.68 4.31
N ASP A 255 21.87 17.75 3.88
CA ASP A 255 21.31 19.10 3.87
C ASP A 255 21.38 19.76 2.47
N TYR A 256 21.18 21.07 2.44
CA TYR A 256 21.23 21.86 1.22
C TYR A 256 22.59 21.79 0.52
N ASP A 257 23.69 21.71 1.27
CA ASP A 257 25.03 21.68 0.70
C ASP A 257 25.27 20.34 -0.01
N LEU A 258 24.80 19.23 0.58
CA LEU A 258 24.80 17.94 -0.12
C LEU A 258 23.94 17.98 -1.39
N ALA A 259 22.74 18.57 -1.32
CA ALA A 259 21.88 18.72 -2.50
C ALA A 259 22.61 19.48 -3.63
N MET A 260 23.32 20.56 -3.31
CA MET A 260 24.10 21.31 -4.29
C MET A 260 25.30 20.52 -4.83
N ASN A 261 25.96 19.70 -4.01
CA ASN A 261 27.04 18.83 -4.46
C ASN A 261 26.54 17.71 -5.39
N ILE A 262 25.30 17.24 -5.24
CA ILE A 262 24.70 16.25 -6.14
C ILE A 262 24.41 16.84 -7.52
N ILE A 263 24.07 18.14 -7.59
CA ILE A 263 23.70 18.82 -8.84
C ILE A 263 24.91 19.25 -9.67
N ASN A 264 26.06 19.55 -9.04
CA ASN A 264 27.26 20.09 -9.69
C ASN A 264 28.24 19.00 -10.14
#